data_AF-A0A3N2N1D8-F1
#
_entry.id   AF-A0A3N2N1D8-F1
#
_cell.length_a   1.000
_cell.length_b   1.000
_cell.length_c   1.000
_cell.angle_alpha   90.00
_cell.angle_beta   90.00
_cell.angle_gamma   90.00
#
_symmetry.space_group_name_H-M   'P 1'
#
loop_
_entity.id
_entity.type
_entity.pdbx_description
1 polymer ?
#
loop_
_entity_poly.entity_id
_entity_poly.type
_entity_poly.pdbx_seq_one_letter_code
_entity_poly.pdbx_strand_id
1 'polypeptide(L)' 'MVNVRMTYDSGVLTVVEYPSHDNTDCRCETEASFIIENVPEGDLMLRIYHGDTSGRYDVGTPGYSGRIEFVGGRMSVPY' A
#
# COMPACT_ATOMS: atom_id res chain seq x y z
N MET A 1 12.14 -1.83 11.31
CA MET A 1 11.69 -0.68 10.49
C MET A 1 11.05 -1.24 9.23
N VAL A 2 10.02 -0.58 8.72
CA VAL A 2 9.31 -1.00 7.50
C VAL A 2 9.67 -0.05 6.37
N ASN A 3 9.92 -0.60 5.19
CA ASN A 3 10.02 0.14 3.94
C ASN A 3 8.67 0.12 3.24
N VAL A 4 8.33 1.21 2.56
CA VAL A 4 7.12 1.31 1.75
C VAL A 4 7.49 1.68 0.33
N ARG A 5 6.96 0.93 -0.64
CA ARG A 5 7.03 1.27 -2.06
C ARG A 5 5.61 1.52 -2.57
N MET A 6 5.45 2.60 -3.34
CA MET A 6 4.17 2.98 -3.93
C MET A 6 4.32 3.11 -5.44
N THR A 7 3.35 2.59 -6.19
CA THR A 7 3.26 2.74 -7.65
C THR A 7 1.81 2.95 -8.05
N TYR A 8 1.57 3.87 -8.97
CA TYR A 8 0.25 4.07 -9.58
C TYR A 8 0.36 3.80 -11.08
N ASP A 9 -0.42 2.84 -11.56
CA ASP A 9 -0.51 2.49 -12.97
C ASP A 9 -1.95 2.13 -13.32
N SER A 10 -2.46 2.65 -14.44
CA SER A 10 -3.75 2.25 -15.02
C SER A 10 -4.93 2.25 -14.04
N GLY A 11 -5.00 3.22 -13.12
CA GLY A 11 -6.08 3.30 -12.12
C GLY A 11 -5.92 2.34 -10.93
N VAL A 12 -4.76 1.71 -10.80
CA VAL A 12 -4.41 0.84 -9.67
C VAL A 12 -3.27 1.46 -8.87
N LEU A 13 -3.55 1.79 -7.62
CA LEU A 13 -2.54 2.17 -6.64
C LEU A 13 -2.07 0.92 -5.91
N THR A 14 -0.78 0.61 -6.03
CA THR A 14 -0.14 -0.51 -5.35
C THR A 14 0.78 0.02 -4.26
N VAL A 15 0.57 -0.47 -3.04
CA VAL A 15 1.41 -0.22 -1.87
C VAL A 15 2.04 -1.53 -1.45
N VAL A 16 3.36 -1.54 -1.27
CA VAL A 16 4.10 -2.72 -0.81
C VAL A 16 4.85 -2.35 0.46
N GLU A 17 4.50 -3.01 1.55
CA GLU A 17 5.13 -2.86 2.86
C GLU A 17 6.08 -4.04 3.08
N TYR A 18 7.32 -3.76 3.47
CA TYR A 18 8.30 -4.83 3.65
C TYR A 18 9.35 -4.53 4.73
N PRO A 19 9.87 -5.57 5.42
CA PRO A 19 10.87 -5.38 6.46
C PRO A 19 12.15 -4.78 5.91
N SER A 20 12.82 -3.95 6.71
CA SER A 20 14.15 -3.48 6.35
C SER A 20 15.25 -4.52 6.50
N HIS A 21 15.06 -5.55 7.35
CA HIS A 21 16.04 -6.62 7.60
C HIS A 21 15.33 -7.91 8.08
N ASP A 22 15.96 -9.08 7.89
CA ASP A 22 15.34 -10.41 8.07
C ASP A 22 14.89 -10.70 9.52
N ASN A 23 15.50 -10.02 10.49
CA ASN A 23 15.18 -10.16 11.92
C ASN A 23 14.11 -9.17 12.40
N THR A 24 13.52 -8.40 11.48
CA THR A 24 12.44 -7.47 11.81
C THR A 24 11.14 -8.27 11.87
N ASP A 25 10.56 -8.41 13.07
CA ASP A 25 9.25 -9.03 13.21
C ASP A 25 8.19 -8.14 12.56
N CYS A 26 7.82 -8.45 11.31
CA CYS A 26 6.77 -7.74 10.58
C CYS A 26 5.36 -7.93 11.17
N ARG A 27 5.24 -8.66 12.29
CA ARG A 27 4.01 -8.68 13.11
C ARG A 27 3.80 -7.41 13.92
N CYS A 28 4.74 -6.47 13.89
CA CYS A 28 4.43 -5.10 14.24
C CYS A 28 3.40 -4.59 13.24
N GLU A 29 2.11 -4.66 13.61
CA GLU A 29 1.06 -3.78 13.09
C GLU A 29 1.64 -2.37 13.15
N THR A 30 2.23 -1.95 12.03
CA THR A 30 2.83 -0.63 11.93
C THR A 30 1.66 0.24 11.60
N GLU A 31 1.29 1.13 12.52
CA GLU A 31 0.37 2.23 12.21
C GLU A 31 1.02 3.10 11.14
N ALA A 32 0.86 2.70 9.87
CA ALA A 32 1.38 3.38 8.72
C ALA A 32 0.28 4.31 8.21
N SER A 33 0.56 5.61 8.24
CA SER A 33 -0.27 6.62 7.62
C SER A 33 0.45 7.16 6.40
N PHE A 34 -0.20 7.10 5.24
CA PHE A 34 0.32 7.64 3.98
C PHE A 34 -0.62 8.73 3.47
N ILE A 35 -0.03 9.79 2.91
CA ILE A 35 -0.75 10.84 2.19
C ILE A 35 -0.40 10.68 0.72
N ILE A 36 -1.42 10.63 -0.12
CA ILE A 36 -1.27 10.49 -1.57
C ILE A 36 -1.92 11.72 -2.20
N GLU A 37 -1.09 12.57 -2.81
CA GLU A 37 -1.50 13.82 -3.43
C GLU A 37 -1.51 13.71 -4.96
N ASN A 38 -2.26 14.58 -5.63
CA ASN A 38 -2.37 14.65 -7.09
C ASN A 38 -2.84 13.35 -7.77
N VAL A 39 -3.63 12.55 -7.06
CA VAL A 39 -4.34 11.41 -7.64
C VAL A 39 -5.45 11.94 -8.56
N PRO A 40 -5.57 11.43 -9.80
CA PRO A 40 -6.66 11.81 -10.69
C PRO A 40 -8.02 11.60 -10.02
N GLU A 41 -8.96 12.52 -10.23
CA GLU A 41 -10.33 12.37 -9.71
C GLU A 41 -10.98 11.12 -10.29
N GLY A 42 -11.70 10.38 -9.44
CA GLY A 42 -12.40 9.16 -9.78
C GLY A 42 -12.08 8.01 -8.84
N ASP A 43 -12.57 6.84 -9.24
CA ASP A 43 -12.32 5.62 -8.49
C ASP A 43 -10.99 4.99 -8.88
N LEU A 44 -10.24 4.55 -7.89
CA LEU A 44 -9.07 3.69 -8.11
C LEU A 44 -9.16 2.40 -7.32
N MET A 45 -8.39 1.41 -7.75
CA MET A 45 -8.20 0.18 -7.01
C MET A 45 -6.95 0.32 -6.15
N LEU A 46 -7.09 0.25 -4.82
CA LEU A 46 -5.95 0.13 -3.93
C LEU A 46 -5.68 -1.35 -3.69
N ARG A 47 -4.40 -1.70 -3.77
CA ARG A 47 -3.88 -2.99 -3.33
C ARG A 47 -2.70 -2.80 -2.40
N ILE A 48 -2.77 -3.39 -1.22
CA ILE A 48 -1.67 -3.39 -0.24
C ILE A 48 -1.12 -4.81 -0.17
N TYR A 49 0.20 -4.94 -0.29
CA TYR A 49 0.92 -6.20 -0.23
C TYR A 49 1.99 -6.18 0.84
N HIS A 50 2.28 -7.36 1.38
CA HIS A 50 3.45 -7.59 2.21
C HIS A 50 4.56 -8.20 1.35
N GLY A 51 5.71 -7.52 1.31
CA GLY A 51 6.90 -7.98 0.62
C GLY A 51 7.93 -8.61 1.56
N ASP A 52 8.86 -9.37 0.97
CA ASP A 52 10.08 -9.84 1.64
C ASP A 52 11.08 -8.70 1.88
N THR A 53 12.21 -8.96 2.55
CA THR A 53 13.23 -7.92 2.82
C THR A 53 13.81 -7.22 1.59
N SER A 54 13.63 -7.79 0.40
CA SER A 54 14.00 -7.17 -0.88
C SER A 54 12.86 -6.42 -1.57
N GLY A 55 11.67 -6.38 -0.95
CA GLY A 55 10.46 -5.77 -1.48
C GLY A 55 9.78 -6.61 -2.57
N ARG A 56 10.10 -7.90 -2.70
CA ARG A 56 9.36 -8.82 -3.58
C ARG A 56 8.07 -9.24 -2.90
N TYR A 57 6.97 -9.25 -3.63
CA TYR A 57 5.65 -9.55 -3.12
C TYR A 57 4.88 -10.44 -4.10
N ASP A 58 3.90 -11.19 -3.60
CA ASP A 58 3.02 -12.00 -4.42
C ASP A 58 1.80 -11.18 -4.87
N VAL A 59 1.73 -10.93 -6.18
CA VAL A 59 0.62 -10.18 -6.82
C VAL A 59 -0.73 -10.90 -6.72
N GLY A 60 -0.73 -12.21 -6.47
CA GLY A 60 -1.95 -13.03 -6.34
C GLY A 60 -2.59 -12.95 -4.97
N THR A 61 -1.89 -12.47 -3.95
CA THR A 61 -2.35 -12.47 -2.54
C THR A 61 -2.17 -11.11 -1.87
N PRO A 62 -2.95 -10.08 -2.27
CA PRO A 62 -2.94 -8.80 -1.57
C PRO A 62 -3.46 -8.96 -0.13
N GLY A 63 -2.83 -8.26 0.82
CA GLY A 63 -3.34 -8.12 2.19
C GLY A 63 -4.60 -7.25 2.25
N TYR A 64 -4.70 -6.28 1.35
CA TYR A 64 -5.91 -5.50 1.10
C TYR A 64 -6.14 -5.29 -0.39
N SER A 65 -7.39 -5.40 -0.84
CA SER A 65 -7.80 -5.01 -2.18
C SER A 65 -9.18 -4.38 -2.13
N GLY A 66 -9.30 -3.12 -2.54
CA GLY A 66 -10.56 -2.40 -2.48
C GLY A 66 -10.61 -1.23 -3.45
N ARG A 67 -11.81 -0.96 -3.96
CA ARG A 67 -12.09 0.26 -4.74
C ARG A 67 -12.24 1.43 -3.78
N ILE A 68 -11.63 2.55 -4.11
CA ILE A 68 -11.67 3.74 -3.27
C ILE A 68 -11.93 4.96 -4.12
N GLU A 69 -12.85 5.77 -3.63
CA GLU A 69 -13.25 7.02 -4.25
C GLU A 69 -12.43 8.16 -3.63
N PHE A 70 -11.78 8.95 -4.49
CA PHE A 70 -11.08 10.16 -4.07
C PHE A 70 -12.04 11.34 -4.10
N VAL A 71 -12.49 11.79 -2.92
CA VAL A 71 -13.32 13.00 -2.78
C VAL A 71 -12.48 14.13 -2.18
N GLY A 72 -12.27 15.22 -2.92
CA GLY A 72 -11.53 16.39 -2.44
C GLY A 72 -10.02 16.14 -2.20
N GLY A 73 -9.41 15.23 -2.96
CA GLY A 73 -7.97 14.94 -2.89
C GLY A 73 -7.52 14.22 -1.62
N ARG A 74 -8.44 13.66 -0.83
CA ARG A 74 -8.14 12.90 0.39
C ARG A 74 -8.82 11.54 0.36
N MET A 75 -8.16 10.56 0.96
CA MET A 75 -8.65 9.20 1.11
C MET A 75 -8.21 8.67 2.48
N SER A 76 -9.09 7.94 3.16
CA SER A 76 -8.76 7.21 4.38
C SER A 76 -9.28 5.78 4.23
N VAL A 77 -8.40 4.81 4.42
CA VAL A 77 -8.75 3.39 4.39
C VAL A 77 -8.44 2.82 5.76
N PRO A 78 -9.43 2.23 6.46
CA PRO A 78 -9.13 1.40 7.60
C PRO A 78 -8.46 0.13 7.08
N TYR A 79 -7.15 0.05 7.28
CA TYR A 79 -6.31 -1.12 7.04
C TYR A 79 -5.76 -1.59 8.39
#